data_AF-W5SV12-F1
#
_entry.id   AF-W5SV12-F1
#
_cell.length_a   1.000
_cell.length_b   1.000
_cell.length_c   1.000
_cell.angle_alpha   90.00
_cell.angle_beta   90.00
_cell.angle_gamma   90.00
#
_symmetry.space_group_name_H-M   'P 1'
#
loop_
_entity.id
_entity.type
_entity.pdbx_description
1 polymer ?
#
loop_
_entity_poly.entity_id
_entity_poly.type
_entity_poly.pdbx_seq_one_letter_code
_entity_poly.pdbx_strand_id
1 'polypeptide(L)'
;MDIKIDNEFNLIFDNDLKIAEGIDEQKQKLFLYLKTPVGKLFNKDYGLNSNFLLKLLKMQKEEDIKTFFANTLKSLNIDILNIKTKKENKKIILQFFLAGDTLSMEYNL
;
A
#
# COMPACT_ATOMS: atom_id res chain seq x y z
N MET A 1 8.57 -9.62 11.31
CA MET A 1 9.87 -8.96 11.18
C MET A 1 10.32 -9.08 9.74
N ASP A 2 10.84 -8.02 9.12
CA ASP A 2 11.31 -8.02 7.73
C ASP A 2 12.56 -7.13 7.56
N ILE A 3 13.33 -7.32 6.49
CA ILE A 3 14.47 -6.45 6.19
C ILE A 3 13.93 -5.07 5.78
N LYS A 4 14.39 -4.00 6.43
CA LYS A 4 13.90 -2.66 6.13
C LYS A 4 14.44 -2.17 4.79
N ILE A 5 13.53 -1.71 3.94
CA ILE A 5 13.86 -1.07 2.67
C ILE A 5 13.38 0.37 2.62
N ASP A 6 14.02 1.19 1.80
CA ASP A 6 13.55 2.53 1.48
C ASP A 6 12.54 2.52 0.31
N ASN A 7 12.10 3.71 -0.11
CA ASN A 7 11.14 3.88 -1.20
C ASN A 7 11.69 3.49 -2.59
N GLU A 8 13.00 3.34 -2.71
CA GLU A 8 13.73 2.96 -3.91
C GLU A 8 14.15 1.48 -3.87
N PHE A 9 13.67 0.72 -2.87
CA PHE A 9 13.99 -0.69 -2.63
C PHE A 9 15.45 -0.94 -2.25
N ASN A 10 16.17 0.06 -1.73
CA ASN A 10 17.49 -0.13 -1.16
C ASN A 10 17.38 -0.63 0.28
N LEU A 11 18.33 -1.47 0.70
CA LEU A 11 18.45 -1.91 2.09
C LEU A 11 18.90 -0.74 2.97
N ILE A 12 18.28 -0.59 4.15
CA ILE A 12 18.66 0.46 5.10
C ILE A 12 19.64 -0.08 6.14
N PHE A 13 20.73 0.66 6.36
CA PHE A 13 21.73 0.38 7.40
C PHE A 13 21.81 1.54 8.41
N ASP A 14 22.00 1.22 9.68
CA ASP A 14 22.17 2.16 10.79
C ASP A 14 23.14 1.54 11.80
N ASN A 15 24.43 1.57 11.47
CA ASN A 15 25.52 0.71 11.98
C ASN A 15 25.37 -0.79 11.65
N ASP A 16 24.15 -1.33 11.64
CA ASP A 16 23.81 -2.69 11.21
C ASP A 16 22.64 -2.70 10.22
N LEU A 17 22.32 -3.88 9.64
CA LEU A 17 21.13 -4.06 8.79
C LEU A 17 19.87 -3.75 9.59
N LYS A 18 19.07 -2.79 9.10
CA LYS A 18 17.86 -2.36 9.79
C LYS A 18 16.70 -3.31 9.48
N ILE A 19 15.88 -3.51 10.49
CA ILE A 19 14.76 -4.43 10.46
C ILE A 19 13.46 -3.65 10.68
N ALA A 20 12.43 -4.00 9.91
CA ALA A 20 11.08 -3.50 10.05
C ALA A 20 10.27 -4.45 10.94
N GLU A 21 9.61 -3.89 11.95
CA GLU A 21 8.81 -4.64 12.93
C GLU A 21 7.50 -3.91 13.25
N GLY A 22 6.49 -4.66 13.70
CA GLY A 22 5.20 -4.11 14.08
C GLY A 22 4.53 -3.33 12.94
N ILE A 23 4.21 -2.06 13.18
CA ILE A 23 3.53 -1.19 12.20
C ILE A 23 4.42 -0.92 10.98
N ASP A 24 5.73 -0.78 11.16
CA ASP A 24 6.67 -0.55 10.05
C ASP A 24 6.68 -1.73 9.07
N GLU A 25 6.65 -2.96 9.60
CA GLU A 25 6.53 -4.17 8.78
C GLU A 25 5.22 -4.20 7.99
N GLN A 26 4.09 -3.87 8.63
CA GLN A 26 2.80 -3.83 7.96
C GLN A 26 2.75 -2.77 6.85
N LYS A 27 3.28 -1.57 7.11
CA LYS A 27 3.43 -0.51 6.10
C LYS A 27 4.31 -0.95 4.95
N GLN A 28 5.43 -1.61 5.24
CA GLN A 28 6.34 -2.12 4.21
C GLN A 28 5.66 -3.17 3.33
N LYS A 29 4.96 -4.16 3.91
CA LYS A 29 4.19 -5.16 3.15
C LYS A 29 3.14 -4.53 2.25
N LEU A 30 2.41 -3.54 2.77
CA LEU A 30 1.41 -2.81 2.00
C LEU A 30 2.06 -2.03 0.84
N PHE A 31 3.15 -1.32 1.13
CA PHE A 31 3.89 -0.55 0.15
C PHE A 31 4.42 -1.44 -0.98
N LEU A 32 5.02 -2.58 -0.64
CA LEU A 32 5.49 -3.59 -1.60
C LEU A 32 4.36 -4.07 -2.52
N TYR A 33 3.20 -4.41 -1.96
CA TYR A 33 2.03 -4.81 -2.75
C TYR A 33 1.58 -3.70 -3.70
N LEU A 34 1.46 -2.46 -3.21
CA LEU A 34 0.98 -1.31 -3.98
C LEU A 34 1.95 -0.91 -5.10
N LYS A 35 3.25 -1.16 -4.93
CA LYS A 35 4.30 -0.87 -5.92
C LYS A 35 4.52 -2.01 -6.92
N THR A 36 4.09 -3.23 -6.60
CA THR A 36 4.28 -4.39 -7.47
C THR A 36 3.11 -4.54 -8.44
N PRO A 37 3.32 -4.46 -9.77
CA PRO A 37 2.23 -4.73 -10.71
C PRO A 37 1.84 -6.22 -10.70
N VAL A 38 0.54 -6.49 -10.74
CA VAL A 38 0.03 -7.87 -10.82
C VAL A 38 0.64 -8.64 -12.01
N GLY A 39 0.96 -9.92 -11.81
CA GLY A 39 1.53 -10.80 -12.83
C GLY A 39 3.04 -10.68 -13.07
N LYS A 40 3.73 -9.73 -12.41
CA LYS A 40 5.19 -9.53 -12.57
C LYS A 40 6.03 -10.52 -11.78
N LEU A 41 5.53 -11.05 -10.67
CA LEU A 41 6.23 -12.05 -9.87
C LEU A 41 5.95 -13.48 -10.37
N PHE A 42 6.60 -14.45 -9.73
CA PHE A 42 6.30 -15.87 -9.94
C PHE A 42 4.88 -16.20 -9.50
N ASN A 43 4.47 -15.73 -8.31
CA ASN A 43 3.07 -15.69 -7.92
C ASN A 43 2.35 -14.64 -8.78
N LYS A 44 1.50 -15.09 -9.71
CA LYS A 44 0.82 -14.21 -10.66
C LYS A 44 -0.31 -13.39 -10.05
N ASP A 45 -0.85 -13.84 -8.92
CA ASP A 45 -1.97 -13.18 -8.24
C ASP A 45 -1.49 -12.07 -7.28
N TYR A 46 -0.20 -12.02 -6.96
CA TYR A 46 0.36 -10.96 -6.12
C TYR A 46 0.59 -9.67 -6.92
N GLY A 47 0.24 -8.56 -6.28
CA GLY A 47 0.47 -7.21 -6.78
C GLY A 47 -0.82 -6.46 -7.10
N LEU A 48 -0.66 -5.17 -7.37
CA LEU A 48 -1.75 -4.25 -7.64
C LEU A 48 -2.09 -4.21 -9.14
N ASN A 49 -3.37 -4.31 -9.45
CA ASN A 49 -3.89 -3.95 -10.76
C ASN A 49 -4.12 -2.42 -10.83
N SER A 50 -3.07 -1.67 -11.18
CA SER A 50 -3.10 -0.20 -11.19
C SER A 50 -4.17 0.39 -12.12
N ASN A 51 -4.43 -0.25 -13.26
CA ASN A 51 -5.47 0.21 -14.20
C ASN A 51 -6.86 0.13 -13.59
N PHE A 52 -7.16 -0.97 -12.88
CA PHE A 52 -8.43 -1.12 -12.19
C PHE A 52 -8.54 -0.18 -11.00
N LEU A 53 -7.49 -0.04 -10.19
CA LEU A 53 -7.46 0.91 -9.08
C LEU A 53 -7.72 2.34 -9.56
N LEU A 54 -7.04 2.80 -10.63
CA LEU A 54 -7.25 4.15 -11.15
C LEU A 54 -8.69 4.40 -11.60
N LYS A 55 -9.37 3.39 -12.17
CA LYS A 55 -10.81 3.48 -12.49
C LYS A 55 -11.66 3.63 -11.24
N LEU A 56 -11.40 2.85 -10.19
CA LEU A 56 -12.10 2.95 -8.90
C LEU A 56 -11.88 4.32 -8.25
N LEU A 57 -10.63 4.79 -8.19
CA LEU A 57 -10.29 6.09 -7.62
C LEU A 57 -11.00 7.24 -8.36
N LYS A 58 -11.12 7.16 -9.70
CA LYS A 58 -11.85 8.17 -10.50
C LYS A 58 -13.35 8.19 -10.19
N MET A 59 -13.94 7.07 -9.81
CA MET A 59 -15.35 6.98 -9.41
C MET A 59 -15.62 7.58 -8.02
N GLN A 60 -14.57 7.76 -7.20
CA GLN A 60 -14.64 8.39 -5.86
C GLN A 60 -15.67 7.73 -4.92
N LYS A 61 -15.85 6.41 -5.03
CA LYS A 61 -16.71 5.63 -4.14
C LYS A 61 -15.85 4.95 -3.07
N GLU A 62 -15.79 5.55 -1.88
CA GLU A 62 -14.89 5.08 -0.80
C GLU A 62 -15.18 3.64 -0.39
N GLU A 63 -16.45 3.21 -0.34
CA GLU A 63 -16.80 1.83 0.04
C GLU A 63 -16.35 0.78 -0.98
N ASP A 64 -16.37 1.11 -2.28
CA ASP A 64 -15.86 0.22 -3.33
C ASP A 64 -14.34 0.07 -3.19
N ILE A 65 -13.64 1.16 -2.84
CA ILE A 65 -12.19 1.16 -2.60
C ILE A 65 -11.85 0.34 -1.35
N LYS A 66 -12.60 0.49 -0.26
CA LYS A 66 -12.43 -0.34 0.95
C LYS A 66 -12.65 -1.82 0.64
N THR A 67 -13.71 -2.14 -0.08
CA THR A 67 -14.03 -3.52 -0.50
C THR A 67 -12.93 -4.10 -1.38
N PHE A 68 -12.39 -3.31 -2.31
CA PHE A 68 -11.28 -3.71 -3.18
C PHE A 68 -10.05 -4.15 -2.39
N PHE A 69 -9.70 -3.46 -1.29
CA PHE A 69 -8.52 -3.80 -0.49
C PHE A 69 -8.78 -4.83 0.61
N ALA A 70 -10.04 -5.10 1.00
CA ALA A 70 -10.37 -5.93 2.16
C ALA A 70 -9.70 -7.32 2.13
N ASN A 71 -9.81 -8.03 0.99
CA ASN A 71 -9.22 -9.36 0.84
C ASN A 71 -7.68 -9.30 0.86
N THR A 72 -7.09 -8.32 0.19
CA THR A 72 -5.64 -8.14 0.14
C THR A 72 -5.08 -7.89 1.54
N LEU A 73 -5.68 -6.97 2.30
CA LEU A 73 -5.23 -6.61 3.65
C LEU A 73 -5.29 -7.81 4.60
N LYS A 74 -6.37 -8.59 4.52
CA LYS A 74 -6.49 -9.86 5.25
C LYS A 74 -5.40 -10.85 4.85
N SER A 75 -5.14 -11.02 3.55
CA SER A 75 -4.12 -11.96 3.06
C SER A 75 -2.70 -11.57 3.46
N LEU A 76 -2.42 -10.27 3.57
CA LEU A 76 -1.13 -9.72 3.98
C LEU A 76 -0.99 -9.62 5.51
N ASN A 77 -2.04 -9.96 6.26
CA ASN A 77 -2.13 -9.79 7.72
C ASN A 77 -1.78 -8.35 8.15
N ILE A 78 -2.46 -7.38 7.53
CA ILE A 78 -2.32 -5.95 7.81
C ILE A 78 -3.60 -5.45 8.49
N ASP A 79 -3.44 -4.83 9.65
CA ASP A 79 -4.52 -4.23 10.40
C ASP A 79 -4.64 -2.75 10.03
N ILE A 80 -5.70 -2.42 9.30
CA ILE A 80 -6.07 -1.04 9.00
C ILE A 80 -7.29 -0.61 9.83
N LEU A 81 -7.27 0.65 10.27
CA LEU A 81 -8.42 1.30 10.91
C LEU A 81 -9.38 1.86 9.87
N ASN A 82 -8.85 2.40 8.75
CA ASN A 82 -9.65 2.99 7.70
C ASN A 82 -8.87 3.15 6.39
N ILE A 83 -9.59 3.33 5.29
CA ILE A 83 -9.07 3.79 4.01
C ILE A 83 -9.86 5.02 3.59
N LYS A 84 -9.18 6.10 3.21
CA LYS A 84 -9.83 7.30 2.66
C LYS A 84 -9.15 7.74 1.37
N THR A 85 -9.91 8.48 0.57
CA THR A 85 -9.37 9.18 -0.59
C THR A 85 -9.59 10.67 -0.47
N LYS A 86 -8.56 11.45 -0.76
CA LYS A 86 -8.64 12.90 -0.87
C LYS A 86 -8.28 13.30 -2.30
N LYS A 87 -9.12 14.11 -2.93
CA LYS A 87 -8.79 14.72 -4.22
C LYS A 87 -8.16 16.09 -3.98
N GLU A 88 -6.98 16.30 -4.53
CA GLU A 88 -6.26 17.58 -4.49
C GLU A 88 -5.80 17.93 -5.91
N ASN A 89 -6.38 18.97 -6.51
CA ASN A 89 -6.09 19.39 -7.87
C ASN A 89 -6.23 18.22 -8.89
N LYS A 90 -5.14 17.84 -9.55
CA LYS A 90 -5.04 16.73 -10.52
C LYS A 90 -4.49 15.45 -9.90
N LYS A 91 -4.55 15.32 -8.57
CA LYS A 91 -4.07 14.16 -7.82
C LYS A 91 -5.16 13.57 -6.95
N ILE A 92 -5.09 12.26 -6.76
CA ILE A 92 -5.82 11.53 -5.72
C ILE A 92 -4.80 11.00 -4.73
N ILE A 93 -5.02 11.31 -3.45
CA ILE A 93 -4.26 10.77 -2.33
C ILE A 93 -5.09 9.65 -1.72
N LEU A 94 -4.58 8.42 -1.78
CA LEU A 94 -5.14 7.26 -1.12
C LEU A 94 -4.42 7.05 0.21
N GLN A 95 -5.16 7.08 1.31
CA GLN A 95 -4.61 7.00 2.66
C GLN A 95 -5.09 5.74 3.36
N PHE A 96 -4.15 4.96 3.87
CA PHE A 96 -4.39 3.79 4.73
C PHE A 96 -4.01 4.18 6.16
N PHE A 97 -4.98 4.19 7.06
CA PHE A 97 -4.78 4.53 8.47
C PHE A 97 -4.50 3.25 9.25
N LEU A 98 -3.31 3.17 9.85
CA LEU A 98 -2.92 2.11 10.78
C LEU A 98 -2.96 2.67 12.21
N ALA A 99 -2.89 1.80 13.22
CA ALA A 99 -2.82 2.25 14.60
C ALA A 99 -1.57 3.10 14.84
N GLY A 100 -1.72 4.42 14.95
CA GLY A 100 -0.62 5.36 15.22
C GLY A 100 0.18 5.84 14.00
N ASP A 101 -0.18 5.44 12.78
CA ASP A 101 0.53 5.86 11.57
C ASP A 101 -0.38 5.87 10.33
N THR A 102 0.07 6.43 9.21
CA THR A 102 -0.63 6.47 7.94
C THR A 102 0.31 6.20 6.77
N LEU A 103 -0.08 5.30 5.87
CA LEU A 103 0.56 5.15 4.56
C LEU A 103 -0.26 5.91 3.52
N SER A 104 0.38 6.83 2.79
CA SER A 104 -0.26 7.63 1.74
C SER A 104 0.35 7.35 0.38
N MET A 105 -0.49 7.17 -0.64
CA MET A 105 -0.10 6.98 -2.03
C MET A 105 -0.72 8.07 -2.90
N GLU A 106 0.09 8.69 -3.74
CA GLU A 106 -0.37 9.70 -4.70
C GLU A 106 -0.55 9.10 -6.09
N TYR A 107 -1.67 9.41 -6.72
CA TYR A 107 -2.00 9.03 -8.09
C TYR A 107 -2.35 10.28 -8.91
N ASN A 108 -1.66 10.48 -10.03
CA ASN A 108 -1.99 11.54 -10.98
C ASN A 108 -3.23 11.11 -11.81
N LEU A 109 -4.18 12.02 -11.97
CA LEU A 109 -5.45 11.80 -12.69
C LEU A 109 -5.35 11.94 -14.21
#